data_AF-I3D2I2-F1
#
_entry.id   AF-I3D2I2-F1
#
_cell.length_a   1.000
_cell.length_b   1.000
_cell.length_c   1.000
_cell.angle_alpha   90.00
_cell.angle_beta   90.00
_cell.angle_gamma   90.00
#
_symmetry.space_group_name_H-M   'P 1'
#
loop_
_entity.id
_entity.type
_entity.pdbx_description
1 polymer ?
#
loop_
_entity_poly.entity_id
_entity_poly.type
_entity_poly.pdbx_seq_one_letter_code
_entity_poly.pdbx_strand_id
1 'polypeptide(L)'
;MNKIQQIEWSDWLDFNQDMVSKVPEASGVFMMHAAMKILYIGGSENMKKTIEDISEKCVSNATRFRYRKEKDFGRIKNELIAEYKKRHEGKAPECMN
;
A
#
# COMPACT_ATOMS: atom_id res chain seq x y z
N MET A 1 16.65 -6.47 14.47
CA MET A 1 15.21 -6.22 14.24
C MET A 1 15.08 -5.22 13.09
N ASN A 2 14.29 -5.52 12.06
CA ASN A 2 14.03 -4.56 10.98
C ASN A 2 13.11 -3.44 11.49
N LYS A 3 13.54 -2.18 11.36
CA LYS A 3 12.80 -0.97 11.82
C LYS A 3 11.34 -0.88 11.31
N ILE A 4 11.03 -1.54 10.19
CA ILE A 4 9.71 -1.55 9.55
C ILE A 4 8.63 -2.24 10.42
N GLN A 5 9.03 -3.15 11.31
CA GLN A 5 8.12 -3.95 12.15
C GLN A 5 7.57 -3.19 13.37
N GLN A 6 8.11 -2.02 13.72
CA GLN A 6 7.67 -1.24 14.88
C GLN A 6 6.61 -0.17 14.57
N ILE A 7 5.97 -0.26 13.40
CA ILE A 7 5.11 0.81 12.91
C ILE A 7 3.69 0.26 12.74
N GLU A 8 2.73 0.85 13.44
CA GLU A 8 1.33 0.41 13.44
C GLU A 8 0.69 0.62 12.07
N TRP A 9 0.49 -0.48 11.35
CA TRP A 9 -0.36 -0.52 10.17
C TRP A 9 -1.83 -0.52 10.59
N SER A 10 -2.71 -0.03 9.72
CA SER A 10 -4.12 -0.37 9.82
C SER A 10 -4.32 -1.88 9.68
N ASP A 11 -5.49 -2.36 10.10
CA ASP A 11 -6.00 -3.64 9.61
C ASP A 11 -6.07 -3.65 8.08
N TRP A 12 -6.15 -4.84 7.51
CA TRP A 12 -6.57 -4.98 6.12
C TRP A 12 -8.05 -4.62 6.00
N LEU A 13 -8.36 -3.61 5.22
CA LEU A 13 -9.72 -3.11 4.98
C LEU A 13 -10.18 -3.52 3.58
N ASP A 14 -11.48 -3.66 3.39
CA ASP A 14 -12.04 -3.89 2.06
C ASP A 14 -11.82 -2.67 1.17
N PHE A 15 -11.42 -2.89 -0.08
CA PHE A 15 -11.20 -1.80 -1.03
C PHE A 15 -12.54 -1.36 -1.63
N ASN A 16 -13.27 -0.54 -0.87
CA ASN A 16 -14.52 0.10 -1.25
C ASN A 16 -14.58 1.55 -0.73
N GLN A 17 -15.52 2.33 -1.24
CA GLN A 17 -15.63 3.76 -0.91
C GLN A 17 -15.83 3.99 0.60
N ASP A 18 -16.60 3.16 1.29
CA ASP A 18 -16.87 3.31 2.73
C ASP A 18 -15.60 3.22 3.57
N MET A 19 -14.72 2.24 3.28
CA MET A 19 -13.46 2.08 4.02
C MET A 19 -12.42 3.10 3.61
N VAL A 20 -12.37 3.44 2.31
CA VAL A 20 -11.46 4.48 1.81
C VAL A 20 -11.80 5.84 2.41
N SER A 21 -13.08 6.17 2.61
CA SER A 21 -13.53 7.43 3.23
C SER A 21 -13.01 7.62 4.66
N LYS A 22 -12.68 6.52 5.36
CA LYS A 22 -12.15 6.50 6.74
C LYS A 22 -10.63 6.65 6.79
N VAL A 23 -9.95 6.59 5.65
CA VAL A 23 -8.49 6.78 5.57
C VAL A 23 -8.18 8.26 5.86
N PRO A 24 -7.19 8.56 6.72
CA PRO A 24 -6.83 9.94 6.99
C PRO A 24 -6.14 10.60 5.79
N GLU A 25 -6.47 11.86 5.53
CA GLU A 25 -5.78 12.74 4.57
C GLU A 25 -4.41 13.14 5.13
N ALA A 26 -3.44 12.26 4.97
CA ALA A 26 -2.10 12.43 5.49
C ALA A 26 -1.08 11.71 4.61
N SER A 27 0.20 12.05 4.82
CA SER A 27 1.30 11.35 4.17
C SER A 27 1.41 9.94 4.72
N GLY A 28 1.67 8.98 3.83
CA GLY A 28 1.69 7.59 4.22
C GLY A 28 2.05 6.63 3.11
N VAL A 29 2.17 5.37 3.51
CA VAL A 29 2.34 4.22 2.63
C VAL A 29 1.13 3.33 2.71
N PHE A 30 0.86 2.60 1.63
CA PHE A 30 -0.25 1.67 1.55
C PHE A 30 0.10 0.46 0.70
N MET A 31 -0.61 -0.63 0.93
CA MET A 31 -0.50 -1.87 0.16
C MET A 31 -1.88 -2.30 -0.27
N MET A 32 -1.98 -2.83 -1.49
CA MET A 32 -3.23 -3.35 -2.04
C MET A 32 -3.03 -4.79 -2.48
N HIS A 33 -4.02 -5.65 -2.25
CA HIS A 33 -3.92 -7.05 -2.60
C HIS A 33 -5.23 -7.62 -3.16
N ALA A 34 -5.11 -8.71 -3.91
CA ALA A 34 -6.21 -9.58 -4.29
C ALA A 34 -5.84 -11.03 -3.99
N ALA A 35 -6.72 -11.78 -3.33
CA ALA A 35 -6.46 -13.16 -2.91
C ALA A 35 -5.08 -13.33 -2.21
N MET A 36 -4.76 -12.42 -1.27
CA MET A 36 -3.49 -12.34 -0.53
C MET A 36 -2.23 -12.04 -1.37
N LYS A 37 -2.34 -11.88 -2.69
CA LYS A 37 -1.24 -11.43 -3.55
C LYS A 37 -1.17 -9.91 -3.56
N ILE A 38 -0.05 -9.34 -3.12
CA ILE A 38 0.17 -7.89 -3.19
C ILE A 38 0.23 -7.48 -4.66
N LEU A 39 -0.69 -6.61 -5.07
CA LEU A 39 -0.75 -6.04 -6.41
C LEU A 39 0.06 -4.76 -6.50
N TYR A 40 0.06 -3.95 -5.44
CA TYR A 40 0.66 -2.62 -5.45
C TYR A 40 1.14 -2.20 -4.06
N ILE A 41 2.24 -1.46 -4.04
CA ILE A 41 2.81 -0.81 -2.85
C ILE A 41 2.99 0.67 -3.17
N GLY A 42 2.21 1.51 -2.51
CA GLY A 42 2.14 2.94 -2.73
C GLY A 42 2.71 3.75 -1.58
N GLY A 43 3.01 5.00 -1.88
CA GLY A 43 3.34 6.03 -0.90
C GLY A 43 3.08 7.41 -1.48
N SER A 44 2.54 8.32 -0.69
CA SER A 44 2.07 9.63 -1.16
C SER A 44 1.94 10.63 -0.01
N GLU A 45 1.93 11.91 -0.34
CA GLU A 45 1.66 13.00 0.62
C GLU A 45 0.22 13.02 1.13
N ASN A 46 -0.74 12.54 0.33
CA ASN A 46 -2.13 12.34 0.72
C ASN A 46 -2.58 10.94 0.28
N MET A 47 -2.49 9.98 1.20
CA MET A 47 -2.80 8.58 0.92
C MET A 47 -4.28 8.32 0.67
N LYS A 48 -5.19 9.03 1.35
CA LYS A 48 -6.64 8.90 1.09
C LYS A 48 -6.94 9.23 -0.37
N LYS A 49 -6.56 10.44 -0.80
CA LYS A 49 -6.78 10.88 -2.19
C LYS A 49 -6.12 9.94 -3.20
N THR A 50 -4.89 9.50 -2.92
CA THR A 50 -4.19 8.58 -3.82
C THR A 50 -4.90 7.23 -3.91
N ILE A 51 -5.40 6.68 -2.80
CA ILE A 51 -6.15 5.42 -2.78
C ILE A 51 -7.51 5.56 -3.46
N GLU A 52 -8.18 6.71 -3.33
CA GLU A 52 -9.41 7.03 -4.07
C GLU A 52 -9.16 7.07 -5.58
N ASP A 53 -8.10 7.77 -6.01
CA ASP A 53 -7.77 7.98 -7.42
C ASP A 53 -7.19 6.73 -8.10
N ILE A 54 -6.71 5.74 -7.35
CA ILE A 54 -6.05 4.55 -7.92
C ILE A 54 -7.04 3.54 -8.52
N SER A 55 -8.34 3.82 -8.47
CA SER A 55 -9.43 2.99 -8.99
C SER A 55 -9.39 2.75 -10.51
N GLU A 56 -8.58 3.51 -11.27
CA GLU A 56 -8.56 3.47 -12.74
C GLU A 56 -7.39 2.67 -13.36
N LYS A 57 -6.62 1.90 -12.58
CA LYS A 57 -5.40 1.19 -13.05
C LYS A 57 -5.48 -0.33 -12.85
N CYS A 58 -4.38 -1.05 -13.16
CA CYS A 58 -4.17 -2.49 -12.93
C CYS A 58 -4.65 -3.00 -11.55
N VAL A 59 -4.72 -2.12 -10.54
CA VAL A 59 -5.23 -2.43 -9.20
C VAL A 59 -6.76 -2.47 -9.09
N SER A 60 -7.51 -2.36 -10.20
CA SER A 60 -8.96 -2.52 -10.22
C SER A 60 -9.43 -3.86 -9.65
N ASN A 61 -8.58 -4.89 -9.73
CA ASN A 61 -8.82 -6.20 -9.13
C ASN A 61 -8.49 -6.28 -7.63
N ALA A 62 -7.96 -5.22 -7.02
CA ALA A 62 -7.68 -5.21 -5.59
C ALA A 62 -8.96 -5.37 -4.79
N THR A 63 -8.92 -6.23 -3.77
CA THR A 63 -10.07 -6.49 -2.89
C THR A 63 -9.87 -5.92 -1.50
N ARG A 64 -8.61 -5.78 -1.08
CA ARG A 64 -8.27 -5.19 0.23
C ARG A 64 -7.06 -4.30 0.13
N PHE A 65 -7.00 -3.37 1.06
CA PHE A 65 -5.85 -2.49 1.25
C PHE A 65 -5.54 -2.34 2.73
N ARG A 66 -4.31 -1.91 3.04
CA ARG A 66 -3.93 -1.42 4.36
C ARG A 66 -3.04 -0.21 4.18
N TYR A 67 -2.99 0.65 5.18
CA TYR A 67 -2.22 1.87 5.13
C TYR A 67 -1.51 2.15 6.44
N ARG A 68 -0.62 3.15 6.38
CA ARG A 68 0.13 3.63 7.52
C ARG A 68 0.53 5.08 7.29
N LYS A 69 0.32 5.93 8.29
CA LYS A 69 0.86 7.29 8.29
C LYS A 69 2.38 7.22 8.31
N GLU A 70 3.02 7.95 7.41
CA GLU A 70 4.46 7.96 7.27
C GLU A 70 4.89 9.25 6.57
N LYS A 71 5.73 10.03 7.24
CA LYS A 71 6.28 11.27 6.65
C LYS A 71 7.35 10.94 5.61
N ASP A 72 8.18 9.93 5.89
CA ASP A 72 9.21 9.47 4.97
C ASP A 72 8.68 8.33 4.07
N PHE A 73 7.51 8.57 3.46
CA PHE A 73 6.81 7.55 2.69
C PHE A 73 7.63 7.08 1.49
N GLY A 74 8.51 7.94 0.94
CA GLY A 74 9.38 7.61 -0.18
C GLY A 74 10.38 6.51 0.18
N ARG A 75 11.16 6.69 1.27
CA ARG A 75 12.11 5.68 1.73
C ARG A 75 11.39 4.39 2.12
N ILE A 76 10.33 4.51 2.93
CA ILE A 76 9.59 3.34 3.42
C ILE A 76 8.95 2.55 2.28
N LYS A 77 8.33 3.21 1.30
CA LYS A 77 7.79 2.54 0.11
C LYS A 77 8.87 1.70 -0.58
N ASN A 78 10.07 2.26 -0.76
CA ASN A 78 11.17 1.57 -1.42
C ASN A 78 11.67 0.37 -0.58
N GLU A 79 11.75 0.52 0.74
CA GLU A 79 12.08 -0.59 1.65
C GLU A 79 11.04 -1.73 1.58
N LEU A 80 9.75 -1.41 1.53
CA LEU A 80 8.67 -2.39 1.39
C LEU A 80 8.72 -3.11 0.04
N ILE A 81 9.02 -2.40 -1.05
CA ILE A 81 9.22 -3.00 -2.37
C ILE A 81 10.44 -3.92 -2.37
N ALA A 82 11.56 -3.50 -1.76
CA ALA A 82 12.76 -4.31 -1.65
C ALA A 82 12.51 -5.60 -0.84
N GLU A 83 11.77 -5.49 0.27
CA GLU A 83 11.37 -6.65 1.07
C GLU A 83 10.44 -7.58 0.29
N TYR A 84 9.46 -7.04 -0.45
CA TYR A 84 8.60 -7.83 -1.32
C TYR A 84 9.43 -8.59 -2.36
N LYS A 85 10.31 -7.89 -3.10
CA LYS A 85 11.18 -8.49 -4.12
C LYS A 85 12.05 -9.60 -3.54
N LYS A 86 12.64 -9.41 -2.35
CA LYS A 86 13.44 -10.43 -1.67
C LYS A 86 12.65 -11.73 -1.43
N ARG A 87 11.35 -11.63 -1.16
CA ARG A 87 10.46 -12.78 -0.92
C ARG A 87 9.88 -13.39 -2.21
N HIS A 88 10.02 -12.72 -3.35
CA HIS A 88 9.40 -13.08 -4.63
C HIS A 88 10.42 -13.12 -5.78
N GLU A 89 11.61 -13.67 -5.53
CA GLU A 89 12.63 -13.90 -6.59
C GLU A 89 13.02 -12.62 -7.37
N GLY A 90 13.01 -11.46 -6.71
CA GLY A 90 13.32 -10.17 -7.33
C GLY A 90 12.16 -9.52 -8.10
N LYS A 91 11.01 -10.19 -8.23
CA LYS A 91 9.84 -9.70 -8.97
C LYS A 91 9.12 -8.57 -8.20
N ALA A 92 8.72 -7.53 -8.92
CA ALA A 92 7.90 -6.45 -8.37
C ALA A 92 6.43 -6.91 -8.19
N PRO A 93 5.63 -6.19 -7.39
CA PRO A 93 4.18 -6.38 -7.41
C PRO A 93 3.62 -6.21 -8.82
N GLU A 94 2.56 -6.95 -9.13
CA GLU A 94 2.01 -7.09 -10.49
C GLU A 94 1.68 -5.76 -11.16
N CYS A 95 1.16 -4.80 -10.40
CA CYS A 95 0.74 -3.50 -10.89
C CYS A 95 1.79 -2.40 -10.71
N MET A 96 3.06 -2.78 -10.65
CA MET A 96 4.20 -1.85 -10.58
C MET A 96 5.19 -2.03 -11.75
N ASN A 97 4.72 -2.66 -12.83
CA ASN A 97 5.47 -2.88 -14.07
C ASN A 97 5.22 -1.77 -15.10
#